data_AF-A0A5Y1WM68-F1
#
_entry.id   AF-A0A5Y1WM68-F1
#
_cell.length_a   1.000
_cell.length_b   1.000
_cell.length_c   1.000
_cell.angle_alpha   90.00
_cell.angle_beta   90.00
_cell.angle_gamma   90.00
#
_symmetry.space_group_name_H-M   'P 1'
#
loop_
_entity.id
_entity.type
_entity.pdbx_description
1 polymer ?
#
loop_
_entity_poly.entity_id
_entity_poly.type
_entity_poly.pdbx_seq_one_letter_code
_entity_poly.pdbx_strand_id
1 'polypeptide(L)'
;YGKPVITMPKKRNQSGVFLCEIGTDTAKEMLYARMGAVTAPADEATPYAIRFPDNPDVFTEVEAKQLVAEELVEKLVNGKFRLSWDAKGRRNEALDCLVYASAALRVSVQRWQLDLEALATSRKSEEQDTGGTGYRTVHSASLSL
;
A
#
# COMPACT_ATOMS: atom_id res chain seq x y z
N TYR A 1 2.05 0.82 19.62
CA TYR A 1 0.74 0.34 19.14
C TYR A 1 -0.37 1.33 19.42
N GLY A 2 -1.24 1.57 18.43
CA GLY A 2 -2.42 2.41 18.58
C GLY A 2 -2.31 3.85 18.04
N LYS A 3 -1.20 4.21 17.38
CA LYS A 3 -1.14 5.45 16.60
C LYS A 3 -1.84 5.24 15.26
N PRO A 4 -2.52 6.24 14.69
CA PRO A 4 -3.06 6.10 13.33
C PRO A 4 -1.93 5.90 12.32
N VAL A 5 -2.25 5.30 11.16
CA VAL A 5 -1.30 5.08 10.05
C VAL A 5 -0.49 6.33 9.74
N ILE A 6 -1.14 7.49 9.75
CA ILE A 6 -0.49 8.79 9.61
C ILE A 6 -1.36 9.86 10.26
N THR A 7 -0.71 10.85 10.88
CA THR A 7 -1.38 12.06 11.40
C THR A 7 -0.84 13.27 10.66
N MET A 8 -1.73 14.04 10.02
CA MET A 8 -1.34 15.30 9.39
C MET A 8 -1.29 16.42 10.44
N PRO A 9 -0.14 17.09 10.64
CA PRO A 9 -0.07 18.22 11.55
C PRO A 9 -0.86 19.44 11.02
N LYS A 10 -1.44 20.22 11.94
CA LYS A 10 -2.20 21.44 11.58
C LYS A 10 -1.31 22.59 11.13
N LYS A 11 -0.08 22.67 11.65
CA LYS A 11 0.87 23.76 11.40
C LYS A 11 2.14 23.22 10.75
N ARG A 12 2.79 24.05 9.94
CA ARG A 12 4.12 23.79 9.39
C ARG A 12 5.18 23.94 10.47
N ASN A 13 6.30 23.24 10.32
CA ASN A 13 7.47 23.43 11.17
C ASN A 13 8.23 24.73 10.81
N GLN A 14 9.35 24.99 11.49
CA GLN A 14 10.18 26.17 11.23
C GLN A 14 10.73 26.24 9.79
N SER A 15 10.93 25.09 9.15
CA SER A 15 11.36 24.98 7.75
C SER A 15 10.21 25.15 6.74
N GLY A 16 8.98 25.45 7.20
CA GLY A 16 7.84 25.68 6.32
C GLY A 16 7.22 24.41 5.71
N VAL A 17 7.58 23.22 6.21
CA VAL A 17 7.06 21.93 5.74
C VAL A 17 6.16 21.26 6.78
N PHE A 18 5.29 20.36 6.33
CA PHE A 18 4.51 19.51 7.22
C PHE A 18 5.29 18.23 7.52
N LEU A 19 5.60 17.99 8.79
CA LEU A 19 6.25 16.76 9.23
C LEU A 19 5.20 15.78 9.74
N CYS A 20 4.95 14.71 8.99
CA CYS A 20 3.98 13.68 9.34
C CYS A 20 4.69 12.48 9.97
N GLU A 21 4.25 12.10 11.17
CA GLU A 21 4.67 10.83 11.76
C GLU A 21 3.82 9.69 11.18
N ILE A 22 4.49 8.61 10.75
CA ILE A 22 3.85 7.41 10.24
C ILE A 22 3.79 6.37 11.37
N GLY A 23 2.57 5.92 11.69
CA GLY A 23 2.34 4.80 12.58
C GLY A 23 2.60 3.48 11.86
N THR A 24 3.88 3.12 11.71
CA THR A 24 4.32 1.94 10.96
C THR A 24 3.73 0.64 11.51
N ASP A 25 3.67 0.48 12.84
CA ASP A 25 3.02 -0.67 13.48
C ASP A 25 1.59 -0.90 12.97
N THR A 26 0.77 0.14 13.03
CA THR A 26 -0.65 0.09 12.65
C THR A 26 -0.83 0.00 11.13
N ALA A 27 0.09 0.60 10.36
CA ALA A 27 0.11 0.40 8.92
C ALA A 27 0.39 -1.07 8.57
N LYS A 28 1.38 -1.69 9.21
CA LYS A 28 1.74 -3.10 9.01
C LYS A 28 0.62 -4.03 9.45
N GLU A 29 0.01 -3.82 10.63
CA GLU A 29 -1.17 -4.58 11.07
C GLU A 29 -2.31 -4.56 10.04
N MET A 30 -2.64 -3.37 9.53
CA MET A 30 -3.69 -3.22 8.50
C MET A 30 -3.32 -3.90 7.18
N LEU A 31 -2.07 -3.76 6.73
CA LEU A 31 -1.60 -4.37 5.48
C LEU A 31 -1.57 -5.89 5.56
N TYR A 32 -1.06 -6.46 6.67
CA TYR A 32 -1.04 -7.92 6.87
C TYR A 32 -2.47 -8.48 6.97
N ALA A 33 -3.39 -7.78 7.64
CA ALA A 33 -4.80 -8.17 7.68
C ALA A 33 -5.45 -8.18 6.28
N ARG A 34 -5.08 -7.23 5.41
CA ARG A 34 -5.58 -7.17 4.01
C ARG A 34 -4.97 -8.25 3.14
N MET A 35 -3.66 -8.50 3.24
CA MET A 35 -2.98 -9.54 2.47
C MET A 35 -3.41 -10.95 2.90
N GLY A 36 -3.78 -11.14 4.16
CA GLY A 36 -4.31 -12.41 4.67
C GLY A 36 -5.81 -12.62 4.45
N ALA A 37 -6.52 -11.67 3.84
CA ALA A 37 -7.95 -11.80 3.55
C ALA A 37 -8.20 -12.85 2.45
N VAL A 38 -9.40 -13.45 2.46
CA VAL A 38 -9.80 -14.39 1.41
C VAL A 38 -9.84 -13.67 0.06
N THR A 39 -9.08 -14.19 -0.89
CA THR A 39 -8.99 -13.62 -2.24
C THR A 39 -10.23 -13.99 -3.04
N ALA A 40 -10.94 -12.99 -3.57
CA ALA A 40 -11.91 -13.20 -4.63
C ALA A 40 -11.19 -13.39 -5.99
N PRO A 41 -11.89 -13.92 -7.01
CA PRO A 41 -11.39 -13.98 -8.38
C PRO A 41 -10.80 -12.64 -8.86
N ALA A 42 -9.88 -12.70 -9.84
CA ALA A 42 -9.14 -11.53 -10.32
C ALA A 42 -10.05 -10.43 -10.89
N ASP A 43 -11.16 -10.84 -11.48
CA ASP A 43 -12.18 -10.02 -12.13
C ASP A 43 -13.22 -9.44 -11.16
N GLU A 44 -13.17 -9.78 -9.88
CA GLU A 44 -14.12 -9.27 -8.89
C GLU A 44 -13.53 -8.12 -8.06
N ALA A 45 -14.24 -7.00 -7.99
CA ALA A 45 -13.87 -5.87 -7.14
C ALA A 45 -14.08 -6.22 -5.65
N THR A 46 -13.00 -6.59 -4.97
CA THR A 46 -13.05 -6.87 -3.53
C THR A 46 -12.62 -5.65 -2.71
N PRO A 47 -13.48 -5.14 -1.81
CA PRO A 47 -13.09 -4.05 -0.92
C PRO A 47 -11.84 -4.37 -0.13
N TYR A 48 -10.94 -3.40 -0.03
CA TYR A 48 -9.68 -3.48 0.73
C TYR A 48 -8.66 -4.52 0.25
N ALA A 49 -8.91 -5.22 -0.85
CA ALA A 49 -7.93 -6.12 -1.45
C ALA A 49 -6.74 -5.32 -2.00
N ILE A 50 -5.55 -5.91 -1.85
CA ILE A 50 -4.33 -5.41 -2.48
C ILE A 50 -4.06 -6.32 -3.67
N ARG A 51 -4.06 -5.74 -4.88
CA ARG A 51 -3.76 -6.44 -6.13
C ARG A 51 -2.31 -6.13 -6.53
N PHE A 52 -1.58 -7.16 -6.92
CA PHE A 52 -0.23 -7.02 -7.46
C PHE A 52 -0.26 -7.19 -8.99
N PRO A 53 0.63 -6.51 -9.73
CA PRO A 53 0.74 -6.69 -11.17
C PRO A 53 1.05 -8.15 -11.52
N ASP A 54 0.31 -8.72 -12.48
CA ASP A 54 0.64 -10.02 -13.09
C ASP A 54 1.66 -9.82 -14.20
N ASN A 55 2.82 -9.27 -13.84
CA ASN A 55 3.93 -9.06 -14.76
C ASN A 55 5.25 -9.44 -14.06
N PRO A 56 5.93 -10.52 -14.50
CA PRO A 56 7.15 -11.00 -13.87
C PRO A 56 8.35 -10.03 -14.02
N ASP A 57 8.31 -9.09 -14.95
CA ASP A 57 9.34 -8.05 -15.06
C ASP A 57 9.17 -6.94 -14.00
N VAL A 58 8.01 -6.88 -13.36
CA VAL A 58 7.63 -5.82 -12.40
C VAL A 58 7.47 -6.36 -10.98
N PHE A 59 6.90 -7.56 -10.83
CA PHE A 59 6.60 -8.16 -9.53
C PHE A 59 6.92 -9.65 -9.56
N THR A 60 7.89 -10.07 -8.76
CA THR A 60 8.34 -11.45 -8.65
C THR A 60 8.15 -12.00 -7.24
N GLU A 61 8.54 -13.26 -7.05
CA GLU A 61 8.60 -13.88 -5.72
C GLU A 61 9.52 -13.10 -4.76
N VAL A 62 10.52 -12.36 -5.27
CA VAL A 62 11.42 -11.55 -4.44
C VAL A 62 10.65 -10.43 -3.75
N GLU A 63 9.90 -9.62 -4.50
CA GLU A 63 9.08 -8.55 -3.94
C GLU A 63 7.98 -9.11 -3.03
N ALA A 64 7.35 -10.22 -3.44
CA ALA A 64 6.35 -10.91 -2.62
C ALA A 64 6.92 -11.34 -1.26
N LYS A 65 8.12 -11.93 -1.22
CA LYS A 65 8.80 -12.30 0.03
C LYS A 65 9.16 -11.09 0.88
N GLN A 66 9.56 -9.97 0.28
CA GLN A 66 9.88 -8.74 0.99
C GLN A 66 8.63 -8.09 1.62
N LEU A 67 7.47 -8.17 0.97
CA LEU A 67 6.20 -7.64 1.48
C LEU A 67 5.76 -8.31 2.80
N VAL A 68 6.08 -9.60 2.96
CA VAL A 68 5.75 -10.39 4.15
C VAL A 68 7.00 -10.73 4.99
N ALA A 69 8.07 -9.93 4.86
CA ALA A 69 9.35 -10.21 5.49
C ALA A 69 9.37 -10.00 7.00
N GLU A 70 8.38 -9.31 7.57
CA GLU A 70 8.36 -8.99 8.99
C GLU A 70 7.33 -9.83 9.75
N GLU A 71 7.68 -10.19 10.99
CA GLU A 71 6.78 -10.88 11.89
C GLU A 71 6.65 -10.10 13.19
N LEU A 72 5.44 -10.13 13.76
CA LEU A 72 5.18 -9.54 15.05
C LEU A 72 5.72 -10.46 16.16
N VAL A 73 6.76 -10.03 16.84
CA VAL A 73 7.44 -10.80 17.89
C VAL A 73 7.39 -10.07 19.23
N GLU A 74 7.30 -10.84 20.33
CA GLU A 74 7.47 -10.29 21.67
C GLU A 74 8.97 -10.14 21.99
N LYS A 75 9.40 -8.91 22.23
CA LYS A 75 10.78 -8.58 22.65
C LYS A 75 10.78 -8.02 24.06
N LEU A 76 11.75 -8.45 24.87
CA LEU A 76 12.00 -7.87 26.18
C LEU A 76 12.83 -6.59 26.01
N VAL A 77 12.22 -5.44 26.23
CA VAL A 77 12.88 -4.13 26.13
C VAL A 77 12.77 -3.43 27.47
N ASN A 78 13.92 -3.10 28.09
CA ASN A 78 13.99 -2.46 29.41
C ASN A 78 13.15 -3.20 30.48
N GLY A 79 13.22 -4.54 30.49
CA GLY A 79 12.51 -5.39 31.46
C GLY A 79 11.00 -5.50 31.24
N LYS A 80 10.45 -4.98 30.12
CA LYS A 80 9.04 -5.12 29.77
C LYS A 80 8.89 -5.80 28.41
N PHE A 81 7.99 -6.77 28.31
CA PHE A 81 7.63 -7.37 27.02
C PHE A 81 6.89 -6.35 26.17
N ARG A 82 7.33 -6.19 24.93
CA ARG A 82 6.67 -5.37 23.92
C ARG A 82 6.64 -6.11 22.60
N LEU A 83 5.53 -5.98 21.89
CA LEU A 83 5.43 -6.44 20.51
C LEU A 83 6.31 -5.55 19.63
N SER A 84 7.02 -6.15 18.68
CA SER A 84 7.86 -5.46 17.71
C SER A 84 7.80 -6.21 16.41
N TRP A 85 7.69 -5.49 15.30
CA TRP A 85 7.91 -6.08 13.99
C TRP A 85 9.40 -6.37 13.81
N ASP A 86 9.75 -7.55 13.29
CA ASP A 86 11.12 -7.98 13.06
C ASP A 86 11.26 -8.70 11.72
N ALA A 87 12.17 -8.20 10.88
CA ALA A 87 12.50 -8.79 9.58
C ALA A 87 13.41 -10.03 9.67
N LYS A 88 14.02 -10.31 10.83
CA LYS A 88 14.97 -11.40 11.07
C LYS A 88 16.13 -11.41 10.06
N GLY A 89 16.60 -10.23 9.67
CA GLY A 89 17.69 -10.05 8.70
C GLY A 89 17.28 -10.20 7.23
N ARG A 90 15.98 -10.38 6.93
CA ARG A 90 15.46 -10.35 5.55
C ARG A 90 15.36 -8.92 5.04
N ARG A 91 15.45 -8.77 3.72
CA ARG A 91 15.07 -7.55 3.00
C ARG A 91 13.56 -7.30 3.15
N ASN A 92 13.17 -6.06 3.41
CA ASN A 92 11.80 -5.64 3.72
C ASN A 92 11.42 -4.32 3.01
N GLU A 93 12.23 -3.85 2.07
CA GLU A 93 12.08 -2.55 1.41
C GLU A 93 10.74 -2.45 0.67
N ALA A 94 10.25 -3.56 0.10
CA ALA A 94 8.91 -3.60 -0.51
C ALA A 94 7.79 -3.33 0.50
N LEU A 95 7.87 -3.90 1.71
CA LEU A 95 6.90 -3.65 2.78
C LEU A 95 6.97 -2.20 3.26
N ASP A 96 8.17 -1.67 3.48
CA ASP A 96 8.35 -0.28 3.91
C ASP A 96 7.84 0.71 2.84
N CYS A 97 8.10 0.43 1.56
CA CYS A 97 7.54 1.20 0.45
C CYS A 97 6.01 1.15 0.44
N LEU A 98 5.40 -0.01 0.63
CA LEU A 98 3.94 -0.16 0.69
C LEU A 98 3.33 0.58 1.89
N VAL A 99 4.02 0.59 3.04
CA VAL A 99 3.64 1.40 4.21
C VAL A 99 3.66 2.89 3.85
N TYR A 100 4.73 3.38 3.21
CA TYR A 100 4.81 4.77 2.77
C TYR A 100 3.72 5.13 1.75
N ALA A 101 3.49 4.28 0.75
CA ALA A 101 2.45 4.48 -0.26
C ALA A 101 1.05 4.54 0.39
N SER A 102 0.78 3.66 1.35
CA SER A 102 -0.49 3.63 2.09
C SER A 102 -0.67 4.89 2.95
N ALA A 103 0.39 5.36 3.60
CA ALA A 103 0.37 6.59 4.37
C ALA A 103 0.16 7.82 3.47
N ALA A 104 0.87 7.89 2.34
CA ALA A 104 0.73 8.95 1.35
C ALA A 104 -0.69 9.02 0.80
N LEU A 105 -1.26 7.89 0.36
CA LEU A 105 -2.65 7.80 -0.09
C LEU A 105 -3.62 8.33 0.97
N ARG A 106 -3.43 7.94 2.24
CA ARG A 106 -4.30 8.37 3.32
C ARG A 106 -4.26 9.88 3.55
N VAL A 107 -3.08 10.51 3.47
CA VAL A 107 -2.97 11.97 3.57
C VAL A 107 -3.53 12.66 2.32
N SER A 108 -3.31 12.12 1.13
CA SER A 108 -3.91 12.59 -0.13
C SER A 108 -5.41 12.73 -0.02
N VAL A 109 -6.08 11.69 0.49
CA VAL A 109 -7.53 11.72 0.72
C VAL A 109 -7.90 12.72 1.83
N GLN A 110 -7.25 12.65 2.99
CA GLN A 110 -7.64 13.45 4.17
C GLN A 110 -7.40 14.96 4.03
N ARG A 111 -6.27 15.34 3.40
CA ARG A 111 -5.81 16.74 3.39
C ARG A 111 -6.08 17.43 2.08
N TRP A 112 -5.88 16.71 0.98
CA TRP A 112 -5.97 17.24 -0.37
C TRP A 112 -7.25 16.84 -1.09
N GLN A 113 -8.16 16.15 -0.39
CA GLN A 113 -9.48 15.76 -0.91
C GLN A 113 -9.36 14.99 -2.24
N LEU A 114 -8.35 14.11 -2.32
CA LEU A 114 -8.17 13.23 -3.46
C LEU A 114 -9.45 12.40 -3.67
N ASP A 115 -10.12 12.62 -4.79
CA ASP A 115 -11.33 11.90 -5.17
C ASP A 115 -10.96 10.62 -5.94
N LEU A 116 -11.16 9.47 -5.29
CA LEU A 116 -10.83 8.18 -5.86
C LEU A 116 -11.80 7.75 -6.97
N GLU A 117 -13.06 8.17 -6.91
CA GLU A 117 -14.07 7.85 -7.93
C GLU A 117 -13.81 8.64 -9.22
N ALA A 118 -13.48 9.92 -9.08
CA ALA A 118 -13.09 10.75 -10.22
C ALA A 118 -11.83 10.19 -10.91
N LEU A 119 -10.82 9.78 -10.15
CA LEU A 119 -9.60 9.18 -10.69
C LEU A 119 -9.86 7.83 -11.37
N ALA A 120 -10.70 6.97 -10.78
CA ALA A 120 -11.08 5.70 -11.38
C ALA A 120 -11.83 5.89 -12.70
N THR A 121 -12.72 6.90 -12.76
CA THR A 121 -13.44 7.26 -13.99
C THR A 121 -12.48 7.75 -15.08
N SER A 122 -11.54 8.64 -14.73
CA SER A 122 -10.52 9.16 -15.67
C SER A 122 -9.66 8.05 -16.26
N ARG A 123 -9.21 7.09 -15.43
CA ARG A 123 -8.37 5.98 -15.90
C ARG A 123 -9.10 5.08 -16.90
N LYS A 124 -10.39 4.81 -16.67
CA LYS A 124 -11.23 4.04 -17.60
C LYS A 124 -11.39 4.74 -18.94
N SER A 125 -11.51 6.07 -18.96
CA SER A 125 -11.57 6.81 -20.23
C SER A 125 -10.26 6.74 -21.01
N GLU A 126 -9.10 6.77 -20.34
CA GLU A 126 -7.77 6.66 -20.99
C GLU A 126 -7.56 5.28 -21.65
N GLU A 127 -8.02 4.22 -20.99
CA GLU A 127 -7.97 2.84 -21.53
C GLU A 127 -8.89 2.67 -22.75
N GLN A 128 -10.01 3.40 -22.81
CA GLN A 128 -10.92 3.39 -23.95
C GLN A 128 -10.36 4.15 -25.16
N ASP A 129 -9.68 5.27 -24.94
CA ASP A 129 -9.07 6.09 -26.01
C ASP A 129 -7.84 5.42 -26.67
N THR A 130 -7.08 4.65 -25.90
CA THR A 130 -5.90 3.91 -26.42
C THR A 130 -6.26 2.67 -27.24
N GLY A 131 -7.50 2.17 -27.13
CA GLY A 131 -7.99 1.04 -27.92
C GLY A 131 -8.26 1.34 -29.41
N GLY A 132 -8.16 2.60 -29.86
CA GLY A 132 -8.47 3.03 -31.22
C GLY A 132 -7.30 3.09 -32.21
N THR A 133 -6.04 2.95 -31.77
CA THR A 133 -4.88 3.12 -32.66
C THR A 133 -4.13 1.80 -32.81
N GLY A 134 -4.22 1.19 -33.99
CA GLY A 134 -3.75 -0.16 -34.32
C GLY A 134 -2.25 -0.40 -34.26
N TYR A 135 -1.70 -0.50 -33.05
CA TYR A 135 -0.47 -1.23 -32.80
C TYR A 135 -0.76 -2.33 -31.78
N ARG A 136 -0.34 -3.57 -32.10
CA ARG A 136 -0.52 -4.77 -31.28
C ARG A 136 0.08 -4.55 -29.88
N THR A 137 -0.76 -4.23 -28.92
CA THR A 137 -0.41 -4.23 -27.49
C THR A 137 -0.63 -5.63 -26.94
N VAL A 138 0.43 -6.16 -26.33
CA VAL A 138 0.46 -7.40 -25.56
C VAL A 138 -0.65 -7.40 -24.49
N HIS A 139 -1.31 -8.55 -24.36
CA HIS A 139 -2.44 -8.77 -23.45
C HIS A 139 -2.14 -8.28 -22.01
N SER A 140 -2.85 -7.24 -21.59
CA SER A 140 -3.09 -6.92 -20.18
C SER A 140 -4.58 -7.11 -19.93
N ALA A 141 -4.94 -8.16 -19.20
CA ALA A 141 -6.32 -8.55 -18.94
C ALA A 141 -7.02 -7.55 -18.00
N SER A 142 -7.86 -6.72 -18.62
CA SER A 142 -9.24 -6.37 -18.24
C SER A 142 -9.56 -6.14 -16.76
N LEU A 143 -9.77 -4.87 -16.38
CA LEU A 143 -10.62 -4.49 -15.25
C LEU A 143 -12.09 -4.50 -15.69
N SER A 144 -12.91 -5.32 -15.05
CA SER A 144 -14.36 -5.15 -14.96
C SER A 144 -14.72 -4.97 -13.49
N LEU A 145 -15.62 -4.03 -13.20
CA LEU A 145 -16.10 -3.66 -11.86
C LEU A 145 -16.94 -4.77 -11.22
#